data_AF-A0A8H6SFM4-F1
#
_entry.id   AF-A0A8H6SFM4-F1
#
_cell.length_a   1.000
_cell.length_b   1.000
_cell.length_c   1.000
_cell.angle_alpha   90.00
_cell.angle_beta   90.00
_cell.angle_gamma   90.00
#
_symmetry.space_group_name_H-M   'P 1'
#
loop_
_entity.id
_entity.type
_entity.pdbx_description
1 polymer ?
#
loop_
_entity_poly.entity_id
_entity_poly.type
_entity_poly.pdbx_seq_one_letter_code
_entity_poly.pdbx_strand_id
1 'polypeptide(L)'
;MYPRTPLKRSYSDATSSSSSSSSSSSSSSKRRRGEDGSALESPIKTTAPICSLEKVLRRLAKSADFTVLRNLQEVASGIDTVDMPLVVQSIIEHAQELVAERCQGLKGKRKLLSGELYLEWLTECDYVLTAISNVLKSRIRLQLGRTLFLILFHLVDEYISAVDRSQDGWSVDRYPWVMTLVEEANASDNSETIDERSEDAVDDAERFFDRLDHLFVRVIMRFKAESLDYKRVAGMVGMSEETLGRGCCLLSEQTGFGDSDDMGNGLLVHARKEMVRWSNQGKKSRAKAHHGSDA
;
A
#
# COMPACT_ATOMS: atom_id res chain seq x y z
N MET A 1 28.30 -12.48 33.14
CA MET A 1 28.27 -11.00 33.02
C MET A 1 26.82 -10.63 32.72
N TYR A 2 26.09 -10.15 33.72
CA TYR A 2 24.63 -9.98 33.64
C TYR A 2 24.26 -8.61 33.05
N PRO A 3 23.33 -8.54 32.09
CA PRO A 3 22.70 -7.28 31.73
C PRO A 3 21.55 -6.93 32.70
N ARG A 4 21.40 -5.62 32.89
CA ARG A 4 20.68 -4.91 33.94
C ARG A 4 19.16 -4.91 33.72
N THR A 5 18.41 -5.16 34.79
CA THR A 5 16.95 -4.91 34.90
C THR A 5 16.62 -3.41 35.01
N PRO A 6 15.56 -2.90 34.37
CA PRO A 6 14.98 -1.60 34.71
C PRO A 6 14.02 -1.68 35.91
N LEU A 7 13.99 -0.58 36.65
CA LEU A 7 13.41 -0.39 37.98
C LEU A 7 11.87 -0.32 38.01
N LYS A 8 11.34 -0.96 39.05
CA LYS A 8 9.99 -0.89 39.62
C LYS A 8 9.65 0.55 40.04
N ARG A 9 8.56 1.14 39.54
CA ARG A 9 7.95 2.35 40.13
C ARG A 9 6.52 2.02 40.58
N SER A 10 6.35 2.01 41.90
CA SER A 10 5.08 1.74 42.57
C SER A 10 4.28 3.03 42.75
N TYR A 11 2.96 2.85 42.74
CA TYR A 11 1.85 3.79 42.94
C TYR A 11 1.93 4.68 44.18
N SER A 12 1.24 5.82 44.11
CA SER A 12 0.51 6.37 45.26
C SER A 12 -0.88 6.84 44.83
N ASP A 13 -1.85 6.37 45.61
CA ASP A 13 -3.30 6.57 45.56
C ASP A 13 -3.75 8.02 45.70
N ALA A 14 -4.90 8.31 45.09
CA ALA A 14 -5.88 9.23 45.66
C ALA A 14 -7.30 8.72 45.34
N THR A 15 -7.88 7.99 46.29
CA THR A 15 -9.33 7.82 46.46
C THR A 15 -9.97 9.20 46.68
N SER A 16 -11.14 9.54 46.14
CA SER A 16 -12.42 9.05 46.65
C SER A 16 -13.63 9.71 45.95
N SER A 17 -14.69 8.90 45.77
CA SER A 17 -16.14 9.22 45.81
C SER A 17 -16.74 10.23 44.80
N SER A 18 -17.94 10.06 44.21
CA SER A 18 -19.04 9.08 44.36
C SER A 18 -20.18 9.41 43.38
N SER A 19 -20.87 8.36 42.88
CA SER A 19 -22.33 8.22 42.59
C SER A 19 -23.02 9.21 41.63
N SER A 20 -23.95 8.85 40.71
CA SER A 20 -25.10 7.96 40.85
C SER A 20 -25.81 7.72 39.49
N SER A 21 -26.56 6.60 39.42
CA SER A 21 -27.88 6.40 38.75
C SER A 21 -28.03 6.39 37.22
N SER A 22 -28.03 5.17 36.68
CA SER A 22 -29.14 4.47 36.00
C SER A 22 -30.29 5.26 35.34
N SER A 23 -30.55 4.94 34.06
CA SER A 23 -31.92 4.67 33.57
C SER A 23 -31.92 3.74 32.34
N SER A 24 -32.67 2.65 32.48
CA SER A 24 -33.08 1.67 31.46
C SER A 24 -34.45 2.07 30.88
N SER A 25 -34.69 2.06 29.57
CA SER A 25 -35.39 1.00 28.79
C SER A 25 -36.09 1.75 27.63
N SER A 26 -36.19 1.29 26.39
CA SER A 26 -36.84 0.07 25.91
C SER A 26 -36.65 0.01 24.37
N SER A 27 -36.33 -1.16 23.81
CA SER A 27 -36.40 -1.39 22.37
C SER A 27 -37.29 -2.60 22.09
N SER A 28 -38.41 -2.31 21.45
CA SER A 28 -39.40 -3.29 21.03
C SER A 28 -38.97 -3.98 19.75
N SER A 29 -39.13 -5.30 19.77
CA SER A 29 -38.81 -6.23 18.70
C SER A 29 -39.78 -6.11 17.53
N LYS A 30 -39.27 -6.05 16.29
CA LYS A 30 -40.01 -6.46 15.10
C LYS A 30 -39.12 -7.33 14.21
N ARG A 31 -39.35 -8.64 14.32
CA ARG A 31 -38.96 -9.66 13.34
C ARG A 31 -39.60 -9.35 12.00
N ARG A 32 -38.80 -9.26 10.93
CA ARG A 32 -39.25 -9.56 9.57
C ARG A 32 -38.26 -10.51 8.92
N ARG A 33 -38.80 -11.67 8.58
CA ARG A 33 -38.23 -12.76 7.79
C ARG A 33 -38.41 -12.39 6.33
N GLY A 34 -37.36 -12.50 5.53
CA GLY A 34 -37.38 -12.30 4.07
C GLY A 34 -36.16 -12.97 3.48
N GLU A 35 -36.41 -13.97 2.64
CA GLU A 35 -35.47 -14.87 1.97
C GLU A 35 -34.67 -14.21 0.84
N ASP A 36 -33.52 -14.83 0.56
CA ASP A 36 -32.80 -14.97 -0.70
C ASP A 36 -32.39 -13.75 -1.55
N GLY A 37 -31.07 -13.62 -1.72
CA GLY A 37 -30.48 -12.92 -2.87
C GLY A 37 -29.13 -12.25 -2.57
N SER A 38 -28.03 -12.90 -2.97
CA SER A 38 -26.77 -12.26 -3.40
C SER A 38 -26.12 -11.26 -2.44
N ALA A 39 -25.33 -11.76 -1.48
CA ALA A 39 -24.39 -10.96 -0.71
C ALA A 39 -23.13 -10.63 -1.55
N LEU A 40 -23.23 -9.62 -2.41
CA LEU A 40 -22.09 -8.90 -2.97
C LEU A 40 -22.42 -7.40 -2.86
N GLU A 41 -21.49 -6.65 -2.27
CA GLU A 41 -21.51 -5.19 -2.09
C GLU A 41 -22.52 -4.63 -1.08
N SER A 42 -22.21 -4.75 0.22
CA SER A 42 -22.69 -3.75 1.19
C SER A 42 -21.92 -2.44 0.98
N PRO A 43 -22.59 -1.29 0.76
CA PRO A 43 -21.91 0.00 0.60
C PRO A 43 -21.34 0.43 1.95
N ILE A 44 -20.02 0.31 2.10
CA ILE A 44 -19.30 0.89 3.23
C ILE A 44 -19.58 2.39 3.20
N LYS A 45 -20.24 2.91 4.24
CA LYS A 45 -20.44 4.35 4.45
C LYS A 45 -19.12 4.92 4.94
N THR A 46 -18.17 5.11 4.04
CA THR A 46 -16.88 5.69 4.38
C THR A 46 -17.08 7.12 4.83
N THR A 47 -16.63 7.43 6.04
CA THR A 47 -16.71 8.78 6.63
C THR A 47 -15.54 9.67 6.18
N ALA A 48 -14.50 9.06 5.61
CA ALA A 48 -13.28 9.73 5.16
C ALA A 48 -13.44 10.42 3.80
N PRO A 49 -12.90 11.64 3.63
CA PRO A 49 -12.97 12.37 2.37
C PRO A 49 -12.05 11.74 1.30
N ILE A 50 -12.67 11.16 0.27
CA ILE A 50 -11.95 10.59 -0.88
C ILE A 50 -11.35 11.70 -1.76
N CYS A 51 -10.05 11.64 -2.04
CA CYS A 51 -9.37 12.60 -2.91
C CYS A 51 -9.83 12.46 -4.39
N SER A 52 -9.60 13.49 -5.20
CA SER A 52 -10.05 13.51 -6.61
C SER A 52 -9.41 12.41 -7.45
N LEU A 53 -8.11 12.17 -7.27
CA LEU A 53 -7.37 11.12 -7.97
C LEU A 53 -7.94 9.74 -7.66
N GLU A 54 -8.18 9.44 -6.39
CA GLU A 54 -8.77 8.18 -5.96
C GLU A 54 -10.15 7.94 -6.58
N LYS A 55 -11.03 8.96 -6.61
CA LYS A 55 -12.35 8.85 -7.26
C LYS A 55 -12.24 8.51 -8.75
N VAL A 56 -11.21 9.00 -9.43
CA VAL A 56 -10.96 8.65 -10.84
C VAL A 56 -10.44 7.22 -10.95
N LEU A 57 -9.47 6.82 -10.13
CA LEU A 57 -8.90 5.48 -10.12
C LEU A 57 -9.97 4.41 -9.83
N ARG A 58 -10.84 4.62 -8.84
CA ARG A 58 -11.97 3.71 -8.54
C ARG A 58 -12.95 3.59 -9.71
N ARG A 59 -13.17 4.65 -10.50
CA ARG A 59 -13.97 4.58 -11.73
C ARG A 59 -13.25 3.81 -12.83
N LEU A 60 -11.94 4.03 -13.00
CA LEU A 60 -11.10 3.33 -13.98
C LEU A 60 -10.98 1.84 -13.71
N ALA A 61 -11.03 1.43 -12.44
CA ALA A 61 -11.09 0.02 -12.07
C ALA A 61 -12.34 -0.67 -12.64
N LYS A 62 -13.46 0.06 -12.78
CA LYS A 62 -14.73 -0.45 -13.33
C LYS A 62 -14.82 -0.30 -14.86
N SER A 63 -14.36 0.83 -15.41
CA SER A 63 -14.44 1.15 -16.84
C SER A 63 -13.34 2.11 -17.26
N ALA A 64 -12.64 1.79 -18.35
CA ALA A 64 -11.61 2.65 -18.97
C ALA A 64 -12.12 3.28 -20.28
N ASP A 65 -13.27 3.96 -20.22
CA ASP A 65 -13.74 4.77 -21.33
C ASP A 65 -12.95 6.08 -21.50
N PHE A 66 -13.13 6.72 -22.66
CA PHE A 66 -12.41 7.95 -23.00
C PHE A 66 -12.65 9.09 -22.01
N THR A 67 -13.86 9.20 -21.46
CA THR A 67 -14.22 10.28 -20.54
C THR A 67 -13.50 10.12 -19.20
N VAL A 68 -13.48 8.90 -18.64
CA VAL A 68 -12.79 8.64 -17.37
C VAL A 68 -11.27 8.77 -17.54
N LEU A 69 -10.71 8.32 -18.67
CA LEU A 69 -9.29 8.49 -18.97
C LEU A 69 -8.89 9.96 -19.14
N ARG A 70 -9.74 10.78 -19.79
CA ARG A 70 -9.52 12.22 -19.88
C ARG A 70 -9.59 12.88 -18.51
N ASN A 71 -10.53 12.48 -17.66
CA ASN A 71 -10.59 12.97 -16.28
C ASN A 71 -9.32 12.64 -15.49
N LEU A 72 -8.71 11.46 -15.69
CA LEU A 72 -7.42 11.14 -15.08
C LEU A 72 -6.34 12.11 -15.56
N GLN A 73 -6.28 12.38 -16.85
CA GLN A 73 -5.32 13.33 -17.41
C GLN A 73 -5.52 14.74 -16.84
N GLU A 74 -6.76 15.22 -16.77
CA GLU A 74 -7.10 16.54 -16.22
C GLU A 74 -6.71 16.64 -14.74
N VAL A 75 -7.10 15.66 -13.92
CA VAL A 75 -6.74 15.62 -12.49
C VAL A 75 -5.23 15.55 -12.32
N ALA A 76 -4.55 14.67 -13.06
CA ALA A 76 -3.10 14.52 -12.95
C ALA A 76 -2.32 15.73 -13.48
N SER A 77 -2.84 16.45 -14.47
CA SER A 77 -2.21 17.67 -14.98
C SER A 77 -2.35 18.84 -14.01
N GLY A 78 -3.34 18.81 -13.12
CA GLY A 78 -3.52 19.77 -12.03
C GLY A 78 -2.74 19.43 -10.76
N ILE A 79 -2.07 18.27 -10.70
CA ILE A 79 -1.23 17.86 -9.56
C ILE A 79 0.23 18.11 -9.94
N ASP A 80 0.89 19.00 -9.20
CA ASP A 80 2.33 19.19 -9.37
C ASP A 80 3.07 17.89 -9.03
N THR A 81 4.17 17.62 -9.72
CA THR A 81 4.93 16.37 -9.50
C THR A 81 5.48 16.27 -8.08
N VAL A 82 5.61 17.40 -7.38
CA VAL A 82 6.02 17.50 -5.97
C VAL A 82 4.89 17.11 -5.03
N ASP A 83 3.63 17.28 -5.44
CA ASP A 83 2.44 17.01 -4.62
C ASP A 83 1.89 15.59 -4.83
N MET A 84 2.31 14.90 -5.91
CA MET A 84 1.91 13.51 -6.17
C MET A 84 2.13 12.55 -4.99
N PRO A 85 3.27 12.61 -4.24
CA PRO A 85 3.45 11.80 -3.03
C PRO A 85 2.33 12.03 -2.01
N LEU A 86 1.96 13.28 -1.74
CA LEU A 86 0.93 13.63 -0.75
C LEU A 86 -0.46 13.12 -1.16
N VAL A 87 -0.77 13.20 -2.46
CA VAL A 87 -2.04 12.67 -2.99
C VAL A 87 -2.11 11.14 -2.86
N VAL A 88 -0.99 10.45 -3.10
CA VAL A 88 -0.89 8.99 -2.93
C VAL A 88 -0.88 8.59 -1.47
N GLN A 89 -0.26 9.38 -0.59
CA GLN A 89 -0.36 9.21 0.86
C GLN A 89 -1.81 9.22 1.34
N SER A 90 -2.62 10.16 0.85
CA SER A 90 -4.05 10.19 1.17
C SER A 90 -4.80 8.92 0.72
N ILE A 91 -4.37 8.26 -0.37
CA ILE A 91 -4.94 7.00 -0.83
C ILE A 91 -4.62 5.87 0.14
N ILE A 92 -3.36 5.75 0.57
CA ILE A 92 -2.93 4.73 1.53
C ILE A 92 -3.60 4.95 2.88
N GLU A 93 -3.65 6.18 3.39
CA GLU A 93 -4.30 6.50 4.66
C GLU A 93 -5.79 6.16 4.64
N HIS A 94 -6.49 6.47 3.55
CA HIS A 94 -7.89 6.10 3.38
C HIS A 94 -8.09 4.57 3.29
N ALA A 95 -7.16 3.85 2.64
CA ALA A 95 -7.18 2.38 2.64
C ALA A 95 -6.99 1.80 4.05
N GLN A 96 -6.07 2.36 4.85
CA GLN A 96 -5.89 1.97 6.25
C GLN A 96 -7.15 2.21 7.09
N GLU A 97 -7.83 3.34 6.88
CA GLU A 97 -9.08 3.67 7.56
C GLU A 97 -10.21 2.69 7.19
N LEU A 98 -10.35 2.33 5.92
CA LEU A 98 -11.31 1.33 5.45
C LEU A 98 -11.07 -0.04 6.08
N VAL A 99 -9.81 -0.47 6.14
CA VAL A 99 -9.41 -1.72 6.81
C VAL A 99 -9.72 -1.63 8.30
N ALA A 100 -9.41 -0.51 8.95
CA ALA A 100 -9.73 -0.28 10.36
C ALA A 100 -11.24 -0.37 10.63
N GLU A 101 -12.07 0.28 9.82
CA GLU A 101 -13.53 0.22 9.93
C GLU A 101 -14.06 -1.23 9.80
N ARG A 102 -13.54 -2.00 8.83
CA ARG A 102 -13.90 -3.43 8.66
C ARG A 102 -13.51 -4.24 9.89
N CYS A 103 -12.29 -4.08 10.37
CA CYS A 103 -11.76 -4.87 11.48
C CYS A 103 -12.36 -4.48 12.83
N GLN A 104 -12.77 -3.21 13.04
CA GLN A 104 -13.54 -2.80 14.22
C GLN A 104 -14.88 -3.53 14.33
N GLY A 105 -15.49 -3.91 13.20
CA GLY A 105 -16.70 -4.74 13.16
C GLY A 105 -16.48 -6.19 13.60
N LEU A 106 -15.23 -6.65 13.68
CA LEU A 106 -14.85 -8.03 14.04
C LEU A 106 -14.55 -8.23 15.53
N LYS A 107 -14.82 -7.23 16.37
CA LYS A 107 -14.57 -7.27 17.83
C LYS A 107 -14.94 -8.63 18.44
N GLY A 108 -13.93 -9.33 18.95
CA GLY A 108 -14.07 -10.58 19.70
C GLY A 108 -13.99 -11.89 18.89
N LYS A 109 -13.78 -11.86 17.57
CA LYS A 109 -13.74 -13.08 16.75
C LYS A 109 -12.33 -13.67 16.57
N ARG A 110 -11.34 -12.83 16.25
CA ARG A 110 -9.91 -13.19 16.09
C ARG A 110 -9.10 -11.91 15.91
N LYS A 111 -7.91 -11.83 16.51
CA LYS A 111 -6.97 -10.74 16.25
C LYS A 111 -6.13 -11.04 14.99
N LEU A 112 -5.80 -9.99 14.24
CA LEU A 112 -4.94 -10.10 13.06
C LEU A 112 -3.46 -10.17 13.46
N LEU A 113 -2.67 -10.92 12.71
CA LEU A 113 -1.21 -10.80 12.76
C LEU A 113 -0.79 -9.48 12.10
N SER A 114 0.39 -8.99 12.44
CA SER A 114 0.93 -7.77 11.80
C SER A 114 1.05 -7.93 10.28
N GLY A 115 1.53 -9.09 9.80
CA GLY A 115 1.60 -9.40 8.37
C GLY A 115 0.25 -9.40 7.65
N GLU A 116 -0.80 -9.95 8.29
CA GLU A 116 -2.17 -9.94 7.75
C GLU A 116 -2.72 -8.51 7.63
N LEU A 117 -2.41 -7.62 8.59
CA LEU A 117 -2.81 -6.22 8.52
C LEU A 117 -2.20 -5.53 7.29
N TYR A 118 -0.90 -5.75 7.07
CA TYR A 118 -0.19 -5.16 5.93
C TYR A 118 -0.74 -5.70 4.59
N LEU A 119 -1.07 -6.99 4.54
CA LEU A 119 -1.75 -7.59 3.39
C LEU A 119 -3.14 -6.98 3.13
N GLU A 120 -3.93 -6.71 4.17
CA GLU A 120 -5.23 -6.05 4.04
C GLU A 120 -5.09 -4.64 3.47
N TRP A 121 -4.04 -3.89 3.86
CA TRP A 121 -3.75 -2.57 3.28
C TRP A 121 -3.40 -2.66 1.79
N LEU A 122 -2.57 -3.65 1.39
CA LEU A 122 -2.26 -3.92 -0.01
C LEU A 122 -3.53 -4.27 -0.80
N THR A 123 -4.34 -5.16 -0.25
CA THR A 123 -5.57 -5.65 -0.88
C THR A 123 -6.56 -4.52 -1.10
N GLU A 124 -6.72 -3.61 -0.15
CA GLU A 124 -7.58 -2.44 -0.31
C GLU A 124 -7.09 -1.50 -1.44
N CYS A 125 -5.80 -1.52 -1.76
CA CYS A 125 -5.22 -0.76 -2.86
C CYS A 125 -5.29 -1.46 -4.23
N ASP A 126 -5.83 -2.68 -4.33
CA ASP A 126 -5.84 -3.45 -5.58
C ASP A 126 -6.61 -2.76 -6.73
N TYR A 127 -7.61 -1.94 -6.39
CA TYR A 127 -8.33 -1.18 -7.40
C TYR A 127 -7.40 -0.24 -8.18
N VAL A 128 -6.30 0.23 -7.60
CA VAL A 128 -5.30 1.09 -8.28
C VAL A 128 -4.60 0.29 -9.36
N LEU A 129 -4.16 -0.93 -9.05
CA LEU A 129 -3.50 -1.83 -10.02
C LEU A 129 -4.46 -2.20 -11.14
N THR A 130 -5.72 -2.51 -10.80
CA THR A 130 -6.78 -2.79 -11.76
C THR A 130 -7.06 -1.59 -12.67
N ALA A 131 -7.17 -0.39 -12.11
CA ALA A 131 -7.35 0.85 -12.86
C ALA A 131 -6.21 1.08 -13.87
N ILE A 132 -4.96 0.95 -13.42
CA ILE A 132 -3.79 1.14 -14.27
C ILE A 132 -3.69 0.07 -15.35
N SER A 133 -4.02 -1.20 -15.02
CA SER A 133 -4.10 -2.29 -15.99
C SER A 133 -5.14 -1.99 -17.08
N ASN A 134 -6.32 -1.48 -16.70
CA ASN A 134 -7.36 -1.09 -17.64
C ASN A 134 -6.91 0.09 -18.53
N VAL A 135 -6.24 1.10 -17.97
CA VAL A 135 -5.66 2.21 -18.74
C VAL A 135 -4.68 1.69 -19.79
N LEU A 136 -3.75 0.81 -19.40
CA LEU A 136 -2.75 0.23 -20.30
C LEU A 136 -3.33 -0.70 -21.36
N LYS A 137 -4.49 -1.33 -21.10
CA LYS A 137 -5.23 -2.15 -22.07
C LYS A 137 -6.09 -1.32 -23.01
N SER A 138 -6.41 -0.08 -22.64
CA SER A 138 -7.22 0.80 -23.48
C SER A 138 -6.50 1.11 -24.81
N ARG A 139 -7.26 1.17 -25.90
CA ARG A 139 -6.71 1.57 -27.23
C ARG A 139 -6.59 3.08 -27.39
N ILE A 140 -6.93 3.83 -26.35
CA ILE A 140 -7.03 5.29 -26.35
C ILE A 140 -5.63 5.87 -26.20
N ARG A 141 -5.24 6.76 -27.13
CA ARG A 141 -3.90 7.33 -27.20
C ARG A 141 -3.80 8.62 -26.37
N LEU A 142 -3.79 8.50 -25.05
CA LEU A 142 -3.44 9.58 -24.13
C LEU A 142 -2.01 9.39 -23.62
N GLN A 143 -1.31 10.49 -23.33
CA GLN A 143 0.02 10.49 -22.74
C GLN A 143 -0.08 10.42 -21.22
N LEU A 144 -0.20 9.20 -20.70
CA LEU A 144 -0.41 8.94 -19.27
C LEU A 144 0.76 8.19 -18.62
N GLY A 145 1.75 7.74 -19.38
CA GLY A 145 2.85 6.91 -18.91
C GLY A 145 3.60 7.51 -17.72
N ARG A 146 3.89 8.82 -17.75
CA ARG A 146 4.50 9.52 -16.61
C ARG A 146 3.61 9.48 -15.37
N THR A 147 2.34 9.80 -15.53
CA THR A 147 1.35 9.81 -14.43
C THR A 147 1.22 8.43 -13.81
N LEU A 148 1.04 7.39 -14.63
CA LEU A 148 0.93 6.01 -14.16
C LEU A 148 2.21 5.57 -13.43
N PHE A 149 3.39 5.97 -13.93
CA PHE A 149 4.66 5.69 -13.28
C PHE A 149 4.74 6.33 -11.90
N LEU A 150 4.41 7.61 -11.79
CA LEU A 150 4.47 8.33 -10.51
C LEU A 150 3.45 7.78 -9.51
N ILE A 151 2.24 7.42 -9.95
CA ILE A 151 1.24 6.80 -9.08
C ILE A 151 1.77 5.47 -8.53
N LEU A 152 2.27 4.56 -9.37
CA LEU A 152 2.79 3.27 -8.89
C LEU A 152 4.03 3.42 -8.02
N PHE A 153 4.97 4.30 -8.42
CA PHE A 153 6.18 4.54 -7.66
C PHE A 153 5.85 5.01 -6.24
N HIS A 154 5.05 6.06 -6.11
CA HIS A 154 4.67 6.59 -4.81
C HIS A 154 3.73 5.67 -4.04
N LEU A 155 2.95 4.82 -4.72
CA LEU A 155 2.10 3.83 -4.02
C LEU A 155 2.95 2.82 -3.26
N VAL A 156 4.03 2.33 -3.88
CA VAL A 156 4.95 1.39 -3.23
C VAL A 156 5.78 2.08 -2.16
N ASP A 157 6.36 3.24 -2.48
CA ASP A 157 7.18 4.04 -1.56
C ASP A 157 6.40 4.41 -0.28
N GLU A 158 5.16 4.85 -0.44
CA GLU A 158 4.28 5.16 0.67
C GLU A 158 3.83 3.93 1.43
N TYR A 159 3.52 2.82 0.74
CA TYR A 159 3.16 1.57 1.43
C TYR A 159 4.30 1.11 2.34
N ILE A 160 5.54 1.13 1.87
CA ILE A 160 6.73 0.80 2.67
C ILE A 160 6.83 1.76 3.86
N SER A 161 6.69 3.07 3.62
CA SER A 161 6.71 4.09 4.67
C SER A 161 5.58 3.91 5.70
N ALA A 162 4.42 3.41 5.28
CA ALA A 162 3.29 3.13 6.16
C ALA A 162 3.52 1.91 7.05
N VAL A 163 4.16 0.85 6.51
CA VAL A 163 4.61 -0.32 7.28
C VAL A 163 5.66 0.09 8.32
N ASP A 164 6.67 0.85 7.90
CA ASP A 164 7.75 1.35 8.76
C ASP A 164 7.21 2.19 9.93
N ARG A 165 6.34 3.17 9.63
CA ARG A 165 5.63 3.96 10.66
C ARG A 165 4.77 3.11 11.60
N SER A 166 4.24 2.00 11.11
CA SER A 166 3.45 1.09 11.94
C SER A 166 4.33 0.33 12.94
N GLN A 167 5.51 -0.12 12.50
CA GLN A 167 6.43 -0.92 13.32
C GLN A 167 7.19 -0.10 14.36
N ASP A 168 7.50 1.17 14.08
CA ASP A 168 8.18 2.10 14.99
C ASP A 168 7.38 2.50 16.24
N GLY A 169 6.23 1.88 16.48
CA GLY A 169 5.49 2.01 17.75
C GLY A 169 4.67 3.29 17.89
N TRP A 170 4.63 4.16 16.87
CA TRP A 170 3.72 5.31 16.83
C TRP A 170 2.24 4.89 16.68
N SER A 171 1.97 3.60 16.45
CA SER A 171 0.66 3.06 16.07
C SER A 171 0.03 2.10 17.10
N VAL A 172 0.67 1.81 18.24
CA VAL A 172 0.21 0.77 19.19
C VAL A 172 -1.23 1.02 19.69
N ASP A 173 -1.68 2.28 19.73
CA ASP A 173 -3.06 2.64 20.08
C ASP A 173 -4.05 2.62 18.90
N ARG A 174 -3.56 2.61 17.65
CA ARG A 174 -4.39 2.75 16.43
C ARG A 174 -5.12 1.45 16.07
N TYR A 175 -4.56 0.29 16.40
CA TYR A 175 -5.10 -1.02 15.97
C TYR A 175 -5.19 -2.06 17.11
N PRO A 176 -6.10 -1.90 18.09
CA PRO A 176 -6.23 -2.83 19.22
C PRO A 176 -6.67 -4.26 18.85
N TRP A 177 -7.11 -4.48 17.60
CA TRP A 177 -7.49 -5.79 17.05
C TRP A 177 -6.32 -6.51 16.35
N VAL A 178 -5.13 -5.93 16.35
CA VAL A 178 -3.90 -6.57 15.88
C VAL A 178 -3.19 -7.20 17.08
N MET A 179 -2.57 -8.35 16.87
CA MET A 179 -1.77 -9.03 17.90
C MET A 179 -0.48 -8.25 18.13
N THR A 180 -0.11 -8.08 19.39
CA THR A 180 1.25 -7.62 19.72
C THR A 180 2.25 -8.76 19.54
N LEU A 181 3.54 -8.45 19.34
CA LEU A 181 4.60 -9.47 19.25
C LEU A 181 4.62 -10.41 20.48
N VAL A 182 4.27 -9.90 21.66
CA VAL A 182 4.16 -10.71 22.89
C VAL A 182 2.95 -11.64 22.82
N GLU A 183 1.83 -11.19 22.25
CA GLU A 183 0.65 -12.05 22.02
C GLU A 183 0.94 -13.13 20.97
N GLU A 184 1.68 -12.80 19.91
CA GLU A 184 2.10 -13.75 18.88
C GLU A 184 3.04 -14.81 19.44
N ALA A 185 4.09 -14.41 20.16
CA ALA A 185 5.07 -15.35 20.75
C ALA A 185 4.45 -16.29 21.80
N ASN A 186 3.50 -15.81 22.62
CA ASN A 186 2.82 -16.67 23.60
C ASN A 186 1.80 -17.61 22.97
N ALA A 187 1.33 -17.30 21.76
CA ALA A 187 0.36 -18.10 21.03
C ALA A 187 1.04 -19.11 20.09
N SER A 188 2.25 -18.85 19.60
CA SER A 188 3.03 -19.80 18.78
C SER A 188 3.35 -21.09 19.53
N ASP A 189 3.61 -20.99 20.84
CA ASP A 189 3.87 -22.17 21.69
C ASP A 189 2.66 -23.14 21.80
N ASN A 190 1.46 -22.71 21.39
CA ASN A 190 0.22 -23.48 21.54
C ASN A 190 -0.59 -23.69 20.25
N SER A 191 -0.19 -23.14 19.10
CA SER A 191 -0.95 -23.38 17.85
C SER A 191 -0.08 -23.37 16.59
N GLU A 192 -0.09 -24.50 15.87
CA GLU A 192 0.34 -24.69 14.47
C GLU A 192 -0.29 -23.65 13.52
N THR A 193 -1.37 -23.00 13.94
CA THR A 193 -2.17 -22.07 13.14
C THR A 193 -1.57 -20.67 12.94
N ILE A 194 -0.56 -20.25 13.71
CA ILE A 194 0.04 -18.90 13.53
C ILE A 194 1.06 -18.91 12.41
N ASP A 195 1.93 -19.92 12.40
CA ASP A 195 2.95 -20.08 11.36
C ASP A 195 2.27 -20.25 9.99
N GLU A 196 1.25 -21.12 9.89
CA GLU A 196 0.43 -21.29 8.68
C GLU A 196 -0.19 -19.96 8.20
N ARG A 197 -0.76 -19.15 9.11
CA ARG A 197 -1.34 -17.85 8.76
C ARG A 197 -0.29 -16.85 8.28
N SER A 198 0.89 -16.88 8.87
CA SER A 198 2.00 -16.03 8.47
C SER A 198 2.47 -16.40 7.08
N GLU A 199 2.64 -17.70 6.82
CA GLU A 199 2.99 -18.25 5.50
C GLU A 199 1.95 -17.87 4.45
N ASP A 200 0.65 -18.09 4.73
CA ASP A 200 -0.45 -17.70 3.83
C ASP A 200 -0.42 -16.20 3.51
N ALA A 201 -0.17 -15.35 4.50
CA ALA A 201 -0.12 -13.90 4.32
C ALA A 201 1.08 -13.48 3.45
N VAL A 202 2.24 -14.12 3.63
CA VAL A 202 3.43 -13.91 2.78
C VAL A 202 3.12 -14.34 1.35
N ASP A 203 2.58 -15.54 1.15
CA ASP A 203 2.20 -16.11 -0.15
C ASP A 203 1.28 -15.16 -0.94
N ASP A 204 0.24 -14.62 -0.29
CA ASP A 204 -0.70 -13.71 -0.91
C ASP A 204 -0.09 -12.33 -1.21
N ALA A 205 0.78 -11.83 -0.31
CA ALA A 205 1.52 -10.60 -0.55
C ALA A 205 2.48 -10.75 -1.74
N GLU A 206 3.18 -11.88 -1.86
CA GLU A 206 4.06 -12.16 -2.99
C GLU A 206 3.31 -12.22 -4.32
N ARG A 207 2.14 -12.87 -4.37
CA ARG A 207 1.28 -12.85 -5.56
C ARG A 207 0.84 -11.43 -5.94
N PHE A 208 0.57 -10.59 -4.94
CA PHE A 208 0.25 -9.19 -5.17
C PHE A 208 1.45 -8.42 -5.76
N PHE A 209 2.63 -8.58 -5.17
CA PHE A 209 3.85 -7.91 -5.62
C PHE A 209 4.33 -8.41 -6.98
N ASP A 210 4.17 -9.69 -7.33
CA ASP A 210 4.46 -10.22 -8.66
C ASP A 210 3.56 -9.59 -9.73
N ARG A 211 2.25 -9.48 -9.44
CA ARG A 211 1.31 -8.78 -10.32
C ARG A 211 1.68 -7.31 -10.49
N LEU A 212 2.06 -6.66 -9.39
CA LEU A 212 2.51 -5.27 -9.39
C LEU A 212 3.78 -5.11 -10.22
N ASP A 213 4.76 -6.01 -10.08
CA ASP A 213 6.03 -5.99 -10.79
C ASP A 213 5.82 -5.98 -12.32
N HIS A 214 5.05 -6.95 -12.81
CA HIS A 214 4.69 -7.06 -14.22
C HIS A 214 3.92 -5.84 -14.74
N LEU A 215 3.00 -5.30 -13.94
CA LEU A 215 2.26 -4.10 -14.29
C LEU A 215 3.19 -2.88 -14.38
N PHE A 216 4.12 -2.75 -13.43
CA PHE A 216 5.04 -1.63 -13.34
C PHE A 216 6.03 -1.63 -14.51
N VAL A 217 6.53 -2.79 -14.93
CA VAL A 217 7.31 -2.94 -16.19
C VAL A 217 6.56 -2.33 -17.38
N ARG A 218 5.27 -2.66 -17.54
CA ARG A 218 4.46 -2.14 -18.65
C ARG A 218 4.28 -0.62 -18.57
N VAL A 219 4.10 -0.09 -17.35
CA VAL A 219 4.05 1.35 -17.11
C VAL A 219 5.36 2.03 -17.49
N ILE A 220 6.51 1.48 -17.08
CA ILE A 220 7.84 2.01 -17.42
C ILE A 220 8.04 2.03 -18.94
N MET A 221 7.69 0.95 -19.62
CA MET A 221 7.79 0.87 -21.08
C MET A 221 6.88 1.89 -21.79
N ARG A 222 5.67 2.11 -21.26
CA ARG A 222 4.76 3.14 -21.77
C ARG A 222 5.33 4.54 -21.55
N PHE A 223 5.81 4.83 -20.34
CA PHE A 223 6.43 6.11 -20.01
C PHE A 223 7.62 6.40 -20.92
N LYS A 224 8.48 5.41 -21.13
CA LYS A 224 9.61 5.49 -22.05
C LYS A 224 9.18 5.82 -23.48
N ALA A 225 8.13 5.17 -23.99
CA ALA A 225 7.64 5.40 -25.35
C ALA A 225 7.01 6.80 -25.55
N GLU A 226 6.45 7.38 -24.49
CA GLU A 226 5.84 8.71 -24.53
C GLU A 226 6.84 9.85 -24.22
N SER A 227 8.03 9.53 -23.73
CA SER A 227 9.00 10.52 -23.30
C SER A 227 9.78 11.12 -24.48
N LEU A 228 9.61 12.43 -24.70
CA LEU A 228 10.40 13.19 -25.68
C LEU A 228 11.81 13.52 -25.16
N ASP A 229 11.95 13.88 -23.88
CA ASP A 229 13.24 14.11 -23.21
C ASP A 229 13.75 12.81 -22.58
N TYR A 230 14.22 11.91 -23.44
CA TYR A 230 14.67 10.58 -23.04
C TYR A 230 15.78 10.59 -21.98
N LYS A 231 16.69 11.58 -22.00
CA LYS A 231 17.88 11.60 -21.15
C LYS A 231 17.56 12.00 -19.71
N ARG A 232 16.85 13.12 -19.53
CA ARG A 232 16.51 13.61 -18.19
C ARG A 232 15.58 12.64 -17.47
N VAL A 233 14.60 12.11 -18.21
CA VAL A 233 13.62 11.17 -17.66
C VAL A 233 14.29 9.84 -17.27
N ALA A 234 15.20 9.30 -18.08
CA ALA A 234 15.95 8.09 -17.73
C ALA A 234 16.79 8.24 -16.45
N GLY A 235 17.32 9.44 -16.20
CA GLY A 235 18.03 9.76 -14.96
C GLY A 235 17.12 9.70 -13.73
N MET A 236 15.96 10.37 -13.81
CA MET A 236 14.94 10.34 -12.75
C MET A 236 14.47 8.92 -12.45
N VAL A 237 14.17 8.13 -13.48
CA VAL A 237 13.74 6.73 -13.31
C VAL A 237 14.85 5.88 -12.68
N GLY A 238 16.12 6.15 -12.98
CA GLY A 238 17.24 5.50 -12.31
C GLY A 238 17.35 5.84 -10.82
N MET A 239 17.11 7.10 -10.44
CA MET A 239 17.08 7.49 -9.02
C MET A 239 15.90 6.85 -8.28
N SER A 240 14.73 6.81 -8.93
CA SER A 240 13.56 6.10 -8.38
C SER A 240 13.86 4.62 -8.14
N GLU A 241 14.67 3.97 -8.99
CA GLU A 241 15.03 2.56 -8.78
C GLU A 241 15.90 2.38 -7.54
N GLU A 242 16.85 3.28 -7.30
CA GLU A 242 17.71 3.21 -6.12
C GLU A 242 16.89 3.36 -4.84
N THR A 243 15.95 4.33 -4.80
CA THR A 243 15.03 4.50 -3.67
C THR A 243 14.16 3.26 -3.49
N LEU A 244 13.54 2.77 -4.57
CA LEU A 244 12.64 1.62 -4.53
C LEU A 244 13.38 0.36 -4.08
N GLY A 245 14.60 0.14 -4.55
CA GLY A 245 15.41 -1.02 -4.17
C GLY A 245 15.70 -1.07 -2.68
N ARG A 246 16.09 0.07 -2.08
CA ARG A 246 16.31 0.16 -0.63
C ARG A 246 15.02 -0.08 0.16
N GLY A 247 13.92 0.53 -0.28
CA GLY A 247 12.62 0.36 0.37
C GLY A 247 12.11 -1.09 0.30
N CYS A 248 12.29 -1.76 -0.84
CA CYS A 248 11.95 -3.17 -1.01
C CYS A 248 12.76 -4.08 -0.09
N CYS A 249 14.07 -3.83 0.09
CA CYS A 249 14.89 -4.58 1.05
C CYS A 249 14.36 -4.41 2.47
N LEU A 250 14.10 -3.16 2.89
CA LEU A 250 13.56 -2.87 4.21
C LEU A 250 12.22 -3.58 4.45
N LEU A 251 11.31 -3.50 3.48
CA LEU A 251 10.02 -4.17 3.57
C LEU A 251 10.17 -5.69 3.69
N SER A 252 11.05 -6.30 2.90
CA SER A 252 11.31 -7.74 2.95
C SER A 252 11.84 -8.15 4.33
N GLU A 253 12.76 -7.38 4.90
CA GLU A 253 13.29 -7.59 6.25
C GLU A 253 12.22 -7.43 7.34
N GLN A 254 11.33 -6.45 7.18
CA GLN A 254 10.30 -6.10 8.17
C GLN A 254 9.10 -7.04 8.17
N THR A 255 8.74 -7.61 7.03
CA THR A 255 7.49 -8.38 6.88
C THR A 255 7.69 -9.79 6.40
N GLY A 256 8.89 -10.15 5.93
CA GLY A 256 9.13 -11.42 5.24
C GLY A 256 8.51 -11.49 3.85
N PHE A 257 8.08 -10.37 3.26
CA PHE A 257 7.50 -10.37 1.90
C PHE A 257 8.61 -10.39 0.85
N GLY A 258 8.50 -11.31 -0.10
CA GLY A 258 9.48 -11.48 -1.16
C GLY A 258 10.49 -12.56 -0.81
N ASP A 259 11.03 -13.17 -1.87
CA ASP A 259 11.83 -14.39 -1.77
C ASP A 259 12.95 -14.29 -0.71
N SER A 260 13.14 -15.40 -0.02
CA SER A 260 14.03 -15.62 1.14
C SER A 260 15.54 -15.46 0.86
N ASP A 261 15.92 -14.92 -0.30
CA ASP A 261 17.31 -14.56 -0.57
C ASP A 261 17.77 -13.57 0.51
N ASP A 262 18.87 -13.90 1.20
CA ASP A 262 19.48 -13.15 2.33
C ASP A 262 19.70 -11.64 2.07
N MET A 263 19.52 -11.18 0.83
CA MET A 263 19.72 -9.82 0.36
C MET A 263 18.42 -9.00 0.26
N GLY A 264 17.24 -9.58 0.54
CA GLY A 264 15.95 -8.86 0.52
C GLY A 264 15.60 -8.24 -0.84
N ASN A 265 16.13 -8.82 -1.93
CA ASN A 265 16.07 -8.23 -3.27
C ASN A 265 14.97 -8.85 -4.15
N GLY A 266 14.08 -9.66 -3.56
CA GLY A 266 13.05 -10.45 -4.24
C GLY A 266 11.84 -9.65 -4.73
N LEU A 267 11.63 -8.43 -4.21
CA LEU A 267 10.48 -7.60 -4.61
C LEU A 267 10.78 -6.71 -5.84
N LEU A 268 9.79 -6.65 -6.74
CA LEU A 268 9.77 -5.79 -7.93
C LEU A 268 11.01 -5.95 -8.84
N VAL A 269 11.52 -7.18 -8.94
CA VAL A 269 12.76 -7.51 -9.63
C VAL A 269 12.74 -7.08 -11.09
N HIS A 270 11.65 -7.33 -11.80
CA HIS A 270 11.55 -7.05 -13.24
C HIS A 270 11.44 -5.55 -13.52
N ALA A 271 10.62 -4.83 -12.75
CA ALA A 271 10.43 -3.39 -12.85
C ALA A 271 11.74 -2.66 -12.58
N ARG A 272 12.42 -3.01 -11.48
CA ARG A 272 13.72 -2.44 -11.12
C ARG A 272 14.77 -2.70 -12.20
N LYS A 273 14.88 -3.93 -12.70
CA LYS A 273 15.75 -4.25 -13.85
C LYS A 273 15.44 -3.38 -15.07
N GLU A 274 14.17 -3.13 -15.38
CA GLU A 274 13.77 -2.27 -16.49
C GLU A 274 14.16 -0.80 -16.26
N MET A 275 13.98 -0.29 -15.04
CA MET A 275 14.38 1.08 -14.66
C MET A 275 15.89 1.28 -14.80
N VAL A 276 16.70 0.34 -14.29
CA VAL A 276 18.17 0.34 -14.47
C VAL A 276 18.54 0.28 -15.94
N ARG A 277 17.89 -0.61 -16.71
CA ARG A 277 18.12 -0.77 -18.14
C ARG A 277 17.88 0.54 -18.88
N TRP A 278 16.78 1.23 -18.58
CA TRP A 278 16.46 2.52 -19.19
C TRP A 278 17.47 3.61 -18.76
N SER A 279 17.80 3.72 -17.48
CA SER A 279 18.79 4.67 -16.98
C SER A 279 20.15 4.52 -17.68
N ASN A 280 20.63 3.29 -17.84
CA ASN A 280 21.90 2.98 -18.50
C ASN A 280 21.90 3.33 -19.99
N GLN A 281 20.78 3.16 -20.69
CA GLN A 281 20.64 3.62 -22.07
C GLN A 281 20.73 5.15 -22.18
N GLY A 282 20.14 5.88 -21.21
CA GLY A 282 20.27 7.34 -21.10
C GLY A 282 21.73 7.80 -20.94
N LYS A 283 22.50 7.13 -20.07
CA LYS A 283 23.93 7.41 -19.82
C LYS A 283 24.80 7.16 -21.06
N LYS A 284 24.60 6.03 -21.77
CA LYS A 284 25.35 5.69 -23.00
C LYS A 284 25.14 6.72 -24.12
N SER A 285 23.92 7.24 -24.26
CA SER A 285 23.60 8.30 -25.23
C SER A 285 24.25 9.65 -24.90
N ARG A 286 24.69 9.88 -23.65
CA ARG A 286 25.45 11.07 -23.23
C ARG A 286 26.92 10.96 -23.60
N ALA A 287 27.53 9.79 -23.39
CA ALA A 287 28.94 9.56 -23.71
C ALA A 287 29.25 9.69 -25.22
N LYS A 288 28.35 9.19 -26.08
CA LYS A 288 28.47 9.32 -27.54
C LYS A 288 28.34 10.77 -28.04
N ALA A 289 27.51 11.59 -27.40
CA ALA A 289 27.34 12.99 -27.79
C ALA A 289 28.57 13.86 -27.44
N HIS A 290 29.28 13.54 -26.36
CA HIS A 290 30.51 14.25 -26.00
C HIS A 290 31.71 13.86 -26.87
N HIS A 291 31.79 12.62 -27.38
CA HIS A 291 32.88 12.21 -28.27
C HIS A 291 32.72 12.64 -29.73
N GLY A 292 31.53 13.15 -30.11
CA GLY A 292 31.25 13.63 -31.47
C GLY A 292 31.33 15.16 -31.63
N SER A 293 31.72 15.89 -30.59
CA SER A 293 31.83 17.36 -30.60
C SER A 293 33.28 17.87 -30.72
N ASP A 294 34.26 16.97 -30.74
CA ASP A 294 35.70 17.28 -30.82
C ASP A 294 36.32 16.90 -32.18
N ALA A 295 35.50 16.78 -33.23
CA ALA A 295 35.91 16.56 -34.62
C ALA A 295 35.31 17.63 -35.53
#